data_AF-A0A7X9S7R2-F1
#
_entry.id   AF-A0A7X9S7R2-F1
#
_cell.length_a   1.000
_cell.length_b   1.000
_cell.length_c   1.000
_cell.angle_alpha   90.00
_cell.angle_beta   90.00
_cell.angle_gamma   90.00
#
_symmetry.space_group_name_H-M   'P 1'
#
loop_
_entity.id
_entity.type
_entity.pdbx_description
1 polymer ?
#
loop_
_entity_poly.entity_id
_entity_poly.type
_entity_poly.pdbx_seq_one_letter_code
_entity_poly.pdbx_strand_id
1 'polypeptide(L)' 'MVEKIIPEGKYAKFIIIGHQVKAVQEFWRKLWKMDLNRSYKCDFEEYQNESMENAEIHIYISIK' A
#
# COMPACT_ATOMS: atom_id res chain seq x y z
N MET A 1 -6.12 5.93 -23.83
CA MET A 1 -6.45 5.87 -22.40
C MET A 1 -6.49 4.40 -22.01
N VAL A 2 -5.86 3.99 -20.91
CA VAL A 2 -5.88 2.60 -20.44
C VAL A 2 -6.65 2.58 -19.13
N GLU A 3 -7.71 1.78 -19.07
CA GLU A 3 -8.46 1.53 -17.86
C GLU A 3 -7.77 0.44 -17.04
N LYS A 4 -7.78 0.58 -15.71
CA LYS A 4 -7.34 -0.46 -14.78
C LYS A 4 -8.45 -0.71 -13.77
N ILE A 5 -8.76 -1.99 -13.57
CA ILE A 5 -9.76 -2.44 -12.60
C ILE A 5 -9.02 -3.03 -11.41
N ILE A 6 -9.35 -2.57 -10.19
CA ILE A 6 -8.88 -3.21 -8.96
C ILE A 6 -9.77 -4.45 -8.74
N PRO A 7 -9.21 -5.67 -8.78
CA PRO A 7 -10.01 -6.88 -8.66
C PRO A 7 -10.57 -7.03 -7.24
N GLU A 8 -11.77 -7.60 -7.12
CA GLU A 8 -12.30 -7.99 -5.82
C GLU A 8 -11.42 -9.07 -5.16
N GLY A 9 -11.39 -9.07 -3.83
CA GLY A 9 -10.59 -10.02 -3.06
C GLY A 9 -10.32 -9.56 -1.65
N LYS A 10 -9.46 -10.33 -0.96
CA LYS A 10 -8.99 -9.98 0.38
C LYS A 10 -7.73 -9.12 0.27
N TYR A 11 -7.72 -8.05 1.04
CA TYR A 11 -6.61 -7.12 1.13
C TYR A 11 -6.25 -6.92 2.60
N ALA A 12 -4.96 -7.06 2.92
CA ALA A 12 -4.44 -6.54 4.16
C ALA A 12 -4.28 -5.02 4.02
N LYS A 13 -5.00 -4.26 4.84
CA LYS A 13 -4.91 -2.79 4.88
C LYS A 13 -3.89 -2.36 5.92
N PHE A 14 -2.95 -1.54 5.50
CA PHE A 14 -1.98 -0.88 6.37
C PHE A 14 -2.17 0.63 6.28
N ILE A 15 -2.11 1.31 7.42
CA ILE A 15 -2.17 2.77 7.49
C ILE A 15 -0.80 3.23 7.99
N ILE A 16 -0.13 4.05 7.19
CA ILE A 16 1.15 4.67 7.55
C ILE A 16 0.99 6.19 7.57
N ILE A 17 1.68 6.83 8.52
CA ILE A 17 1.70 8.28 8.67
C ILE A 17 3.16 8.74 8.74
N GLY A 18 3.51 9.75 7.97
CA GLY A 18 4.83 10.40 8.02
C GLY A 18 5.25 10.97 6.67
N HIS A 19 6.55 11.15 6.48
CA HIS A 19 7.04 11.75 5.25
C HIS A 19 6.72 10.84 4.05
N GLN A 20 5.96 11.33 3.06
CA GLN A 20 5.34 10.57 1.98
C GLN A 20 6.29 9.53 1.35
N VAL A 21 7.43 9.98 0.83
CA VAL A 21 8.40 9.09 0.16
C VAL A 21 9.06 8.10 1.13
N LYS A 22 9.52 8.57 2.29
CA LYS A 22 10.26 7.74 3.26
C LYS A 22 9.34 6.69 3.90
N ALA A 23 8.12 7.07 4.27
CA ALA A 23 7.15 6.19 4.88
C ALA A 23 6.79 5.02 3.95
N VAL A 24 6.52 5.30 2.67
CA VAL A 24 6.23 4.26 1.65
C VAL A 24 7.44 3.34 1.42
N GLN A 25 8.64 3.91 1.27
CA GLN A 25 9.86 3.11 1.11
C GLN A 25 10.12 2.18 2.30
N GLU A 26 9.97 2.69 3.52
CA GLU A 26 10.13 1.89 4.73
C GLU A 26 9.08 0.80 4.86
N PHE A 27 7.83 1.11 4.51
CA PHE A 27 6.75 0.14 4.49
C PHE A 27 7.08 -1.02 3.56
N TRP A 28 7.41 -0.75 2.29
CA TRP A 28 7.73 -1.80 1.33
C TRP A 28 8.94 -2.62 1.77
N ARG A 29 10.00 -1.99 2.28
CA ARG A 29 11.18 -2.70 2.81
C ARG A 29 10.82 -3.67 3.94
N LYS A 30 9.90 -3.29 4.82
CA LYS A 30 9.41 -4.17 5.91
C LYS A 30 8.51 -5.27 5.36
N LEU A 31 7.58 -4.93 4.45
CA LEU A 31 6.66 -5.87 3.81
C LEU A 31 7.40 -7.01 3.10
N TRP A 32 8.44 -6.70 2.33
CA TRP A 32 9.24 -7.69 1.62
C TRP A 32 9.94 -8.71 2.53
N LYS A 33 10.14 -8.36 3.81
CA LYS A 33 10.74 -9.25 4.81
C LYS A 33 9.70 -9.98 5.66
N MET A 34 8.43 -9.62 5.52
CA MET A 34 7.34 -10.18 6.30
C MET A 34 6.87 -11.49 5.66
N ASP A 35 6.63 -12.49 6.50
CA ASP A 35 5.95 -13.70 6.06
C ASP A 35 4.44 -13.42 5.95
N LEU A 36 4.03 -12.99 4.76
CA LEU A 36 2.63 -12.69 4.43
C LEU A 36 2.22 -13.55 3.23
N ASN A 37 1.10 -14.25 3.35
CA ASN A 37 0.54 -15.09 2.28
C ASN A 37 -0.09 -14.24 1.17
N ARG A 38 0.75 -13.53 0.41
CA ARG A 38 0.36 -12.63 -0.67
C ARG A 38 -0.25 -13.42 -1.83
N SER A 39 -1.29 -12.84 -2.43
CA SER A 39 -1.92 -13.36 -3.64
C SER A 39 -1.27 -12.79 -4.91
N TYR A 40 -0.55 -11.68 -4.81
CA TYR A 40 0.11 -10.98 -5.92
C TYR A 40 -0.82 -10.58 -7.08
N LYS A 41 -2.14 -10.44 -6.82
CA LYS A 41 -3.13 -10.06 -7.83
C LYS A 41 -3.05 -8.57 -8.18
N CYS A 42 -3.11 -7.72 -7.15
CA CYS A 42 -3.07 -6.28 -7.28
C CYS A 42 -2.72 -5.70 -5.92
N ASP A 43 -1.75 -4.80 -5.86
CA ASP A 43 -1.49 -4.00 -4.66
C ASP A 43 -1.60 -2.53 -5.06
N PHE A 44 -2.12 -1.69 -4.17
CA PHE A 44 -2.31 -0.27 -4.47
C PHE A 44 -2.19 0.60 -3.21
N GLU A 45 -1.88 1.88 -3.45
CA GLU A 45 -1.68 2.91 -2.44
C GLU A 45 -2.72 4.01 -2.64
N GLU A 46 -3.34 4.43 -1.55
CA GLU A 46 -4.35 5.48 -1.51
C GLU A 46 -3.83 6.61 -0.61
N TYR A 47 -3.49 7.75 -1.23
CA TYR A 47 -2.95 8.93 -0.56
C TYR A 47 -4.11 9.80 -0.08
N GLN A 48 -4.31 9.87 1.23
CA GLN A 48 -5.48 10.54 1.84
C GLN A 48 -5.36 12.07 1.86
N ASN A 49 -4.15 12.59 1.73
CA ASN A 49 -3.86 14.01 1.72
C ASN A 49 -2.62 14.32 0.86
N GLU A 50 -2.37 15.61 0.63
CA GLU A 50 -1.24 16.11 -0.18
C GLU A 50 -0.03 16.54 0.68
N SER A 51 0.02 16.13 1.96
CA SER A 51 1.09 16.53 2.87
C SER A 51 2.37 15.73 2.61
N MET A 52 3.49 16.41 2.35
CA MET A 52 4.78 15.73 2.18
C MET A 52 5.32 15.16 3.49
N GLU A 53 5.16 15.86 4.62
CA GLU A 53 5.78 15.50 5.91
C GLU A 53 4.86 14.63 6.80
N ASN A 54 3.54 14.80 6.67
CA ASN A 54 2.53 14.09 7.46
C ASN A 54 1.50 13.42 6.53
N ALA A 55 1.99 12.77 5.48
CA ALA A 55 1.14 12.00 4.58
C ALA A 55 0.46 10.88 5.34
N GLU A 56 -0.86 10.75 5.21
CA GLU A 56 -1.58 9.53 5.60
C GLU A 56 -1.81 8.71 4.34
N ILE A 57 -1.27 7.49 4.33
CA ILE A 57 -1.28 6.62 3.14
C ILE A 57 -1.85 5.27 3.55
N HIS A 58 -2.89 4.85 2.85
CA HIS A 58 -3.50 3.53 3.05
C HIS A 58 -2.94 2.61 1.98
N ILE A 59 -2.28 1.53 2.39
CA ILE A 59 -1.68 0.56 1.47
C ILE A 59 -2.44 -0.75 1.57
N TYR A 60 -2.85 -1.25 0.42
CA TYR A 60 -3.66 -2.46 0.29
C TYR A 60 -2.82 -3.54 -0.39
N ILE A 61 -2.54 -4.62 0.34
CA ILE A 61 -1.76 -5.75 -0.16
C ILE A 61 -2.69 -6.93 -0.36
N SER A 62 -2.76 -7.44 -1.58
CA SER A 62 -3.61 -8.58 -1.92
C SER A 62 -3.10 -9.86 -1.25
N ILE A 63 -3.99 -10.55 -0.53
CA ILE A 63 -3.69 -11.78 0.23
C ILE A 63 -4.62 -12.93 -0.17
N LYS A 64 -4.23 -14.16 0.17
CA LYS A 64 -5.05 -15.37 -0.05
C LYS A 64 -6.10 -15.56 1.05
#